data_AF-A0A7C4KJA3-F1
#
_entry.id   AF-A0A7C4KJA3-F1
#
_cell.length_a   1.000
_cell.length_b   1.000
_cell.length_c   1.000
_cell.angle_alpha   90.00
_cell.angle_beta   90.00
_cell.angle_gamma   90.00
#
_symmetry.space_group_name_H-M   'P 1'
#
loop_
_entity.id
_entity.type
_entity.pdbx_description
1 polymer ?
#
loop_
_entity_poly.entity_id
_entity_poly.type
_entity_poly.pdbx_seq_one_letter_code
_entity_poly.pdbx_strand_id
1 'polypeptide(L)'
;MLVGACAPTATPTPTQPPAATQPPAEATQPPAATQPEAEAARTYVLVPKNLGNPYFDTANKGAQEAAKELGVTVLYQGSSVADATEQITLINSLIAQKVSGLAISANDADALAPTGKAAIDAGIPVVSWDSAIAPEGRILHINQADAAGIAAVQIQMAAELAGPDGGKIAILSATSTAPNQNTWIALMKEELKKPEYAKLELVTVVYGDDQDEKSYNEALGLFKTYPDLKVIIAPTTVGIAASARAVQDQGLIGKVFVTGLGTRNQMREYVKSGAAPKFALWNPADLGYLSIYALDALATGTIEGKPGEKFTAGKLGEYTVLDDGSVLLGPPTVFDANNIDQFDF
;
A
#
# COMPACT_ATOMS: atom_id res chain seq x y z
N MET A 1 43.69 -3.65 -86.47
CA MET A 1 44.43 -2.91 -87.51
C MET A 1 44.77 -1.53 -86.95
N LEU A 2 46.02 -1.11 -87.16
CA LEU A 2 46.68 0.14 -86.74
C LEU A 2 47.05 0.26 -85.24
N VAL A 3 48.32 0.02 -84.87
CA VAL A 3 49.55 0.88 -84.94
C VAL A 3 49.66 1.67 -83.61
N GLY A 4 50.67 1.55 -82.74
CA GLY A 4 52.04 1.08 -82.89
C GLY A 4 53.01 2.26 -83.04
N ALA A 5 53.52 2.84 -81.92
CA ALA A 5 54.66 3.75 -81.94
C ALA A 5 55.49 3.69 -80.64
N CYS A 6 56.73 3.20 -80.81
CA CYS A 6 57.96 3.33 -80.00
C CYS A 6 58.32 4.81 -79.74
N ALA A 7 59.19 5.30 -78.83
CA ALA A 7 60.15 4.90 -77.78
C ALA A 7 60.66 6.25 -77.16
N PRO A 8 61.76 6.43 -76.37
CA PRO A 8 62.65 5.49 -75.68
C PRO A 8 62.88 5.80 -74.17
N THR A 9 63.57 4.84 -73.56
CA THR A 9 64.17 4.80 -72.22
C THR A 9 65.27 5.83 -71.94
N ALA A 10 65.34 6.33 -70.71
CA ALA A 10 66.56 6.80 -70.06
C ALA A 10 66.66 6.22 -68.64
N THR A 11 67.82 5.65 -68.32
CA THR A 11 68.20 4.98 -67.05
C THR A 11 69.15 5.90 -66.24
N PRO A 12 69.58 5.54 -65.02
CA PRO A 12 69.12 6.12 -63.75
C PRO A 12 70.16 7.01 -63.05
N THR A 13 69.74 7.78 -62.04
CA THR A 13 70.64 8.37 -61.02
C THR A 13 70.28 7.75 -59.66
N PRO A 14 71.25 7.21 -58.89
CA PRO A 14 70.97 6.59 -57.60
C PRO A 14 70.74 7.67 -56.55
N THR A 15 69.50 7.85 -56.12
CA THR A 15 69.16 8.74 -54.99
C THR A 15 69.22 7.94 -53.69
N GLN A 16 70.03 8.46 -52.77
CA GLN A 16 70.26 8.01 -51.40
C GLN A 16 68.93 7.78 -50.64
N PRO A 17 68.79 6.71 -49.83
CA PRO A 17 67.59 6.49 -49.05
C PRO A 17 67.46 7.57 -47.96
N PRO A 18 66.28 8.20 -47.79
CA PRO A 18 66.06 9.12 -46.69
C PRO A 18 66.09 8.38 -45.35
N ALA A 19 66.70 9.04 -44.35
CA ALA A 19 66.78 8.56 -42.98
C ALA A 19 65.37 8.27 -42.41
N ALA A 20 65.24 7.12 -41.74
CA ALA A 20 64.04 6.74 -41.03
C ALA A 20 63.75 7.75 -39.90
N THR A 21 62.67 8.49 -40.03
CA THR A 21 62.07 9.26 -38.93
C THR A 21 61.45 8.29 -37.93
N GLN A 22 61.90 8.36 -36.68
CA GLN A 22 61.27 7.65 -35.56
C GLN A 22 59.81 8.11 -35.40
N PRO A 23 58.88 7.19 -35.05
CA PRO A 23 57.54 7.58 -34.62
C PRO A 23 57.63 8.44 -33.35
N PRO A 24 56.76 9.45 -33.17
CA PRO A 24 56.70 10.20 -31.93
C PRO A 24 56.34 9.27 -30.76
N ALA A 25 56.97 9.50 -29.61
CA ALA A 25 56.69 8.79 -28.37
C ALA A 25 55.19 8.89 -28.02
N GLU A 26 54.58 7.72 -27.81
CA GLU A 26 53.20 7.56 -27.35
C GLU A 26 53.06 8.24 -25.98
N ALA A 27 52.33 9.35 -25.93
CA ALA A 27 51.92 9.94 -24.67
C ALA A 27 50.93 8.98 -24.00
N THR A 28 51.37 8.31 -22.93
CA THR A 28 50.50 7.51 -22.05
C THR A 28 49.34 8.38 -21.57
N GLN A 29 48.12 8.05 -22.05
CA GLN A 29 46.89 8.59 -21.50
C GLN A 29 46.77 8.16 -20.03
N PRO A 30 46.35 9.05 -19.12
CA PRO A 30 45.98 8.65 -17.77
C PRO A 30 44.86 7.61 -17.85
N PRO A 31 44.82 6.62 -16.92
CA PRO A 31 43.74 5.65 -16.90
C PRO A 31 42.41 6.39 -16.83
N ALA A 32 41.49 6.06 -17.74
CA ALA A 32 40.13 6.56 -17.71
C ALA A 32 39.55 6.24 -16.33
N ALA A 33 39.17 7.30 -15.59
CA ALA A 33 38.44 7.14 -14.35
C ALA A 33 37.18 6.33 -14.68
N THR A 34 37.08 5.14 -14.07
CA THR A 34 35.86 4.34 -14.09
C THR A 34 34.78 5.21 -13.47
N GLN A 35 33.91 5.77 -14.30
CA GLN A 35 32.68 6.37 -13.77
C GLN A 35 31.93 5.24 -13.07
N PRO A 36 31.36 5.47 -11.87
CA PRO A 36 30.44 4.52 -11.28
C PRO A 36 29.38 4.23 -12.33
N GLU A 37 29.23 2.96 -12.68
CA GLU A 37 28.08 2.49 -13.45
C GLU A 37 26.86 3.03 -12.70
N ALA A 38 26.06 3.90 -13.34
CA ALA A 38 24.87 4.44 -12.73
C ALA A 38 24.02 3.23 -12.32
N GLU A 39 23.92 2.97 -11.02
CA GLU A 39 23.14 1.87 -10.48
C GLU A 39 21.75 1.99 -11.13
N ALA A 40 21.35 0.99 -11.91
CA ALA A 40 20.07 1.03 -12.60
C ALA A 40 18.99 1.32 -11.55
N ALA A 41 18.24 2.40 -11.73
CA ALA A 41 17.31 2.86 -10.70
C ALA A 41 16.39 1.72 -10.27
N ARG A 42 16.44 1.35 -8.99
CA ARG A 42 15.63 0.27 -8.42
C ARG A 42 14.16 0.53 -8.75
N THR A 43 13.46 -0.52 -9.18
CA THR A 43 12.04 -0.45 -9.52
C THR A 43 11.26 -1.24 -8.48
N TYR A 44 10.53 -0.54 -7.63
CA TYR A 44 9.60 -1.14 -6.68
C TYR A 44 8.18 -1.12 -7.24
N VAL A 45 7.36 -2.05 -6.78
CA VAL A 45 5.93 -2.07 -7.14
C VAL A 45 5.08 -2.04 -5.88
N LEU A 46 4.24 -1.01 -5.79
CA LEU A 46 3.17 -0.90 -4.80
C LEU A 46 1.91 -1.55 -5.37
N VAL A 47 1.50 -2.65 -4.75
CA VAL A 47 0.34 -3.45 -5.12
C VAL A 47 -0.77 -3.21 -4.08
N PRO A 48 -1.85 -2.48 -4.41
CA PRO A 48 -3.01 -2.33 -3.53
C PRO A 48 -3.92 -3.56 -3.60
N LYS A 49 -4.98 -3.57 -2.77
CA LYS A 49 -6.07 -4.55 -2.94
C LYS A 49 -6.77 -4.40 -4.28
N ASN A 50 -7.09 -3.15 -4.64
CA ASN A 50 -7.69 -2.77 -5.90
C ASN A 50 -7.38 -1.32 -6.28
N LEU A 51 -7.40 -1.03 -7.58
CA LEU A 51 -7.29 0.31 -8.15
C LEU A 51 -8.63 1.05 -8.11
N GLY A 52 -8.56 2.38 -8.12
CA GLY A 52 -9.75 3.26 -8.10
C GLY A 52 -10.36 3.45 -6.71
N ASN A 53 -9.72 2.92 -5.66
CA ASN A 53 -10.08 3.20 -4.27
C ASN A 53 -9.28 4.42 -3.77
N PRO A 54 -9.94 5.52 -3.35
CA PRO A 54 -9.27 6.74 -2.91
C PRO A 54 -8.28 6.58 -1.75
N TYR A 55 -8.46 5.56 -0.91
CA TYR A 55 -7.51 5.23 0.17
C TYR A 55 -6.16 4.80 -0.40
N PHE A 56 -6.16 3.85 -1.34
CA PHE A 56 -4.93 3.37 -1.98
C PHE A 56 -4.31 4.40 -2.91
N ASP A 57 -5.13 5.22 -3.58
CA ASP A 57 -4.62 6.32 -4.40
C ASP A 57 -3.90 7.38 -3.55
N THR A 58 -4.39 7.64 -2.33
CA THR A 58 -3.72 8.50 -1.36
C THR A 58 -2.43 7.87 -0.84
N ALA A 59 -2.43 6.57 -0.56
CA ALA A 59 -1.22 5.85 -0.19
C ALA A 59 -0.15 5.89 -1.29
N ASN A 60 -0.56 5.72 -2.55
CA ASN A 60 0.33 5.85 -3.70
C ASN A 60 0.97 7.25 -3.77
N LYS A 61 0.25 8.34 -3.47
CA LYS A 61 0.86 9.68 -3.43
C LYS A 61 2.06 9.74 -2.47
N GLY A 62 1.94 9.15 -1.29
CA GLY A 62 3.05 9.07 -0.34
C GLY A 62 4.17 8.12 -0.81
N ALA A 63 3.82 7.01 -1.48
CA ALA A 63 4.81 6.13 -2.10
C ALA A 63 5.61 6.84 -3.21
N GLN A 64 4.97 7.68 -4.03
CA GLN A 64 5.65 8.49 -5.05
C GLN A 64 6.53 9.59 -4.45
N GLU A 65 6.13 10.16 -3.31
CA GLU A 65 6.96 11.09 -2.55
C GLU A 65 8.25 10.40 -2.07
N ALA A 66 8.13 9.21 -1.44
CA ALA A 66 9.27 8.40 -1.04
C ALA A 66 10.16 8.02 -2.24
N ALA A 67 9.55 7.65 -3.38
CA ALA A 67 10.27 7.30 -4.60
C ALA A 67 11.20 8.43 -5.06
N LYS A 68 10.70 9.66 -5.06
CA LYS A 68 11.44 10.86 -5.45
C LYS A 68 12.63 11.13 -4.52
N GLU A 69 12.44 10.94 -3.21
CA GLU A 69 13.49 11.17 -2.21
C GLU A 69 14.60 10.11 -2.26
N LEU A 70 14.22 8.85 -2.48
CA LEU A 70 15.14 7.72 -2.55
C LEU A 70 15.82 7.57 -3.93
N GLY A 71 15.36 8.31 -4.94
CA GLY A 71 15.88 8.20 -6.31
C GLY A 71 15.53 6.87 -7.00
N VAL A 72 14.39 6.26 -6.63
CA VAL A 72 13.91 4.98 -7.16
C VAL A 72 12.65 5.18 -8.01
N THR A 73 12.27 4.16 -8.77
CA THR A 73 10.98 4.12 -9.47
C THR A 73 9.98 3.32 -8.63
N VAL A 74 8.78 3.86 -8.40
CA VAL A 74 7.66 3.11 -7.79
C VAL A 74 6.53 3.00 -8.80
N LEU A 75 6.23 1.77 -9.23
CA LEU A 75 5.07 1.46 -10.05
C LEU A 75 3.87 1.18 -9.14
N TYR A 76 2.72 1.76 -9.44
CA TYR A 76 1.45 1.46 -8.76
C TYR A 76 0.61 0.57 -9.67
N GLN A 77 0.49 -0.72 -9.32
CA GLN A 77 -0.12 -1.73 -10.18
C GLN A 77 -1.04 -2.65 -9.38
N GLY A 78 -2.21 -2.94 -9.94
CA GLY A 78 -3.20 -3.82 -9.32
C GLY A 78 -4.36 -4.07 -10.28
N SER A 79 -5.30 -4.91 -9.85
CA SER A 79 -6.60 -5.04 -10.51
C SER A 79 -7.56 -3.93 -10.05
N SER A 80 -8.61 -3.64 -10.81
CA SER A 80 -9.76 -2.87 -10.32
C SER A 80 -10.63 -3.65 -9.32
N VAL A 81 -10.48 -4.97 -9.24
CA VAL A 81 -11.24 -5.86 -8.35
C VAL A 81 -10.34 -6.37 -7.22
N ALA A 82 -10.89 -6.40 -5.99
CA ALA A 82 -10.21 -6.95 -4.82
C ALA A 82 -10.23 -8.49 -4.85
N ASP A 83 -9.39 -9.09 -5.70
CA ASP A 83 -9.28 -10.54 -5.89
C ASP A 83 -7.84 -11.04 -5.70
N ALA A 84 -7.67 -12.18 -5.04
CA ALA A 84 -6.37 -12.79 -4.77
C ALA A 84 -5.73 -13.45 -5.99
N THR A 85 -6.54 -14.05 -6.89
CA THR A 85 -6.05 -14.69 -8.12
C THR A 85 -5.46 -13.67 -9.08
N GLU A 86 -6.08 -12.49 -9.17
CA GLU A 86 -5.57 -11.37 -9.96
C GLU A 86 -4.27 -10.82 -9.37
N GLN A 87 -4.16 -10.69 -8.03
CA GLN A 87 -2.90 -10.33 -7.38
C GLN A 87 -1.80 -11.36 -7.64
N ILE A 88 -2.08 -12.65 -7.52
CA ILE A 88 -1.11 -13.74 -7.79
C ILE A 88 -0.60 -13.65 -9.24
N THR A 89 -1.50 -13.44 -10.20
CA THR A 89 -1.14 -13.31 -11.62
C THR A 89 -0.21 -12.11 -11.85
N LEU A 90 -0.55 -10.96 -11.25
CA LEU A 90 0.30 -9.77 -11.30
C LEU A 90 1.67 -10.02 -10.67
N ILE A 91 1.72 -10.56 -9.46
CA ILE A 91 2.99 -10.78 -8.74
C ILE A 91 3.89 -11.74 -9.52
N ASN A 92 3.37 -12.82 -10.10
CA ASN A 92 4.15 -13.71 -10.96
C ASN A 92 4.76 -13.00 -12.16
N SER A 93 4.03 -12.07 -12.79
CA SER A 93 4.55 -11.23 -13.87
C SER A 93 5.67 -10.30 -13.37
N LEU A 94 5.52 -9.72 -12.19
CA LEU A 94 6.53 -8.84 -11.59
C LEU A 94 7.81 -9.60 -11.21
N ILE A 95 7.68 -10.85 -10.73
CA ILE A 95 8.82 -11.75 -10.50
C ILE A 95 9.56 -12.01 -11.83
N ALA A 96 8.83 -12.33 -12.91
CA ALA A 96 9.42 -12.56 -14.22
C ALA A 96 10.13 -11.31 -14.78
N GLN A 97 9.60 -10.12 -14.48
CA GLN A 97 10.21 -8.83 -14.83
C GLN A 97 11.41 -8.46 -13.95
N LYS A 98 11.69 -9.23 -12.89
CA LYS A 98 12.80 -9.01 -11.94
C LYS A 98 12.78 -7.60 -11.35
N VAL A 99 11.61 -7.16 -10.89
CA VAL A 99 11.51 -5.91 -10.12
C VAL A 99 12.37 -5.98 -8.87
N SER A 100 12.78 -4.83 -8.35
CA SER A 100 13.70 -4.73 -7.22
C SER A 100 13.05 -4.93 -5.86
N GLY A 101 11.71 -4.98 -5.79
CA GLY A 101 10.98 -5.16 -4.54
C GLY A 101 9.47 -5.02 -4.71
N LEU A 102 8.72 -5.62 -3.80
CA LEU A 102 7.24 -5.63 -3.81
C LEU A 102 6.70 -5.15 -2.46
N ALA A 103 5.79 -4.18 -2.51
CA ALA A 103 4.96 -3.77 -1.37
C ALA A 103 3.51 -4.13 -1.64
N ILE A 104 2.96 -5.14 -0.96
CA ILE A 104 1.65 -5.74 -1.28
C ILE A 104 0.64 -5.56 -0.14
N SER A 105 -0.55 -5.02 -0.43
CA SER A 105 -1.73 -5.14 0.44
C SER A 105 -2.56 -6.32 0.00
N ALA A 106 -2.59 -7.37 0.81
CA ALA A 106 -3.16 -8.67 0.43
C ALA A 106 -4.69 -8.69 0.45
N ASN A 107 -5.29 -9.30 -0.58
CA ASN A 107 -6.71 -9.66 -0.59
C ASN A 107 -7.01 -10.97 0.15
N ASP A 108 -6.02 -11.83 0.32
CA ASP A 108 -6.09 -13.09 1.07
C ASP A 108 -4.67 -13.44 1.59
N ALA A 109 -4.55 -13.75 2.88
CA ALA A 109 -3.25 -13.95 3.51
C ALA A 109 -2.58 -15.25 3.03
N ASP A 110 -3.33 -16.34 2.99
CA ASP A 110 -2.81 -17.69 2.75
C ASP A 110 -2.67 -17.95 1.25
N ALA A 111 -3.60 -17.45 0.43
CA ALA A 111 -3.55 -17.63 -1.02
C ALA A 111 -2.33 -16.91 -1.65
N LEU A 112 -1.93 -15.76 -1.11
CA LEU A 112 -0.75 -15.02 -1.59
C LEU A 112 0.57 -15.55 -1.03
N ALA A 113 0.55 -16.33 0.07
CA ALA A 113 1.76 -16.74 0.76
C ALA A 113 2.75 -17.52 -0.14
N PRO A 114 2.32 -18.50 -0.97
CA PRO A 114 3.23 -19.20 -1.88
C PRO A 114 3.88 -18.27 -2.91
N THR A 115 3.13 -17.32 -3.46
CA THR A 115 3.63 -16.40 -4.49
C THR A 115 4.55 -15.33 -3.90
N GLY A 116 4.22 -14.82 -2.71
CA GLY A 116 5.13 -13.95 -1.95
C GLY A 116 6.44 -14.66 -1.61
N LYS A 117 6.38 -15.92 -1.16
CA LYS A 117 7.56 -16.75 -0.93
C LYS A 117 8.39 -16.94 -2.19
N ALA A 118 7.75 -17.21 -3.33
CA ALA A 118 8.46 -17.36 -4.61
C ALA A 118 9.21 -16.08 -5.03
N ALA A 119 8.66 -14.89 -4.74
CA ALA A 119 9.36 -13.62 -4.97
C ALA A 119 10.60 -13.49 -4.07
N ILE A 120 10.47 -13.79 -2.78
CA ILE A 120 11.58 -13.76 -1.81
C ILE A 120 12.68 -14.74 -2.23
N ASP A 121 12.32 -15.98 -2.60
CA ASP A 121 13.26 -17.01 -3.06
C ASP A 121 13.96 -16.60 -4.38
N ALA A 122 13.34 -15.72 -5.18
CA ALA A 122 13.94 -15.12 -6.37
C ALA A 122 14.81 -13.88 -6.08
N GLY A 123 15.01 -13.52 -4.80
CA GLY A 123 15.80 -12.38 -4.37
C GLY A 123 15.06 -11.03 -4.39
N ILE A 124 13.73 -11.05 -4.51
CA ILE A 124 12.89 -9.84 -4.52
C ILE A 124 12.31 -9.67 -3.11
N PRO A 125 12.71 -8.64 -2.34
CA PRO A 125 12.15 -8.41 -1.02
C PRO A 125 10.64 -8.13 -1.11
N VAL A 126 9.88 -8.78 -0.23
CA VAL A 126 8.43 -8.61 -0.14
C VAL A 126 8.07 -8.00 1.21
N VAL A 127 7.43 -6.84 1.15
CA VAL A 127 6.81 -6.18 2.29
C VAL A 127 5.31 -6.27 2.13
N SER A 128 4.59 -6.70 3.16
CA SER A 128 3.15 -6.44 3.21
C SER A 128 2.87 -5.06 3.78
N TRP A 129 1.87 -4.36 3.29
CA TRP A 129 1.41 -3.10 3.87
C TRP A 129 -0.12 -3.08 3.91
N ASP A 130 -0.72 -2.41 4.89
CA ASP A 130 -2.18 -2.30 5.09
C ASP A 130 -2.92 -3.62 5.41
N SER A 131 -2.68 -4.67 4.64
CA SER A 131 -3.28 -6.00 4.76
C SER A 131 -2.20 -7.07 4.52
N ALA A 132 -1.98 -7.93 5.52
CA ALA A 132 -0.84 -8.82 5.55
C ALA A 132 -1.01 -10.08 4.69
N ILE A 133 0.04 -10.45 3.96
CA ILE A 133 0.27 -11.84 3.53
C ILE A 133 0.62 -12.67 4.77
N ALA A 134 0.37 -13.98 4.76
CA ALA A 134 0.86 -14.87 5.81
C ALA A 134 2.40 -14.74 5.97
N PRO A 135 2.95 -14.91 7.19
CA PRO A 135 4.34 -14.58 7.49
C PRO A 135 5.39 -15.21 6.56
N GLU A 136 5.16 -16.44 6.08
CA GLU A 136 6.07 -17.14 5.16
C GLU A 136 6.17 -16.51 3.76
N GLY A 137 5.23 -15.65 3.39
CA GLY A 137 5.18 -14.96 2.09
C GLY A 137 5.64 -13.51 2.13
N ARG A 138 6.16 -13.03 3.26
CA ARG A 138 6.63 -11.64 3.44
C ARG A 138 7.84 -11.58 4.38
N ILE A 139 8.59 -10.48 4.31
CA ILE A 139 9.69 -10.20 5.26
C ILE A 139 9.18 -9.32 6.40
N LEU A 140 8.47 -8.24 6.06
CA LEU A 140 7.89 -7.29 7.03
C LEU A 140 6.40 -7.07 6.77
N HIS A 141 5.69 -6.57 7.78
CA HIS A 141 4.37 -5.98 7.60
C HIS A 141 4.32 -4.55 8.13
N ILE A 142 4.09 -3.60 7.24
CA ILE A 142 3.89 -2.20 7.58
C ILE A 142 2.42 -2.01 7.90
N ASN A 143 2.15 -1.87 9.18
CA ASN A 143 0.81 -1.82 9.74
C ASN A 143 0.50 -0.36 10.10
N GLN A 144 -0.71 0.05 9.77
CA GLN A 144 -1.26 1.37 10.04
C GLN A 144 -1.29 1.72 11.53
N ALA A 145 -1.65 0.77 12.36
CA ALA A 145 -1.85 0.91 13.79
C ALA A 145 -1.99 -0.48 14.43
N ASP A 146 -1.87 -0.52 15.76
CA ASP A 146 -2.13 -1.73 16.52
C ASP A 146 -3.56 -2.26 16.27
N ALA A 147 -3.66 -3.55 15.95
CA ALA A 147 -4.94 -4.16 15.55
C ALA A 147 -5.97 -4.20 16.68
N ALA A 148 -5.52 -4.38 17.94
CA ALA A 148 -6.40 -4.34 19.10
C ALA A 148 -6.89 -2.91 19.35
N GLY A 149 -6.02 -1.91 19.19
CA GLY A 149 -6.39 -0.50 19.21
C GLY A 149 -7.44 -0.12 18.14
N ILE A 150 -7.28 -0.61 16.91
CA ILE A 150 -8.26 -0.40 15.81
C ILE A 150 -9.63 -1.04 16.15
N ALA A 151 -9.63 -2.24 16.72
CA ALA A 151 -10.88 -2.89 17.13
C ALA A 151 -11.55 -2.16 18.30
N ALA A 152 -10.77 -1.83 19.34
CA ALA A 152 -11.25 -1.14 20.53
C ALA A 152 -11.87 0.22 20.20
N VAL A 153 -11.20 1.04 19.39
CA VAL A 153 -11.72 2.38 19.04
C VAL A 153 -13.04 2.29 18.26
N GLN A 154 -13.22 1.28 17.39
CA GLN A 154 -14.46 1.11 16.64
C GLN A 154 -15.63 0.64 17.51
N ILE A 155 -15.40 -0.28 18.45
CA ILE A 155 -16.42 -0.67 19.44
C ILE A 155 -16.76 0.51 20.37
N GLN A 156 -15.76 1.26 20.81
CA GLN A 156 -15.97 2.45 21.63
C GLN A 156 -16.85 3.48 20.90
N MET A 157 -16.52 3.83 19.65
CA MET A 157 -17.33 4.76 18.85
C MET A 157 -18.76 4.25 18.66
N ALA A 158 -18.94 2.95 18.43
CA ALA A 158 -20.26 2.36 18.30
C ALA A 158 -21.08 2.42 19.60
N ALA A 159 -20.44 2.16 20.75
CA ALA A 159 -21.08 2.28 22.06
C ALA A 159 -21.54 3.71 22.35
N GLU A 160 -20.68 4.69 22.07
CA GLU A 160 -20.99 6.11 22.25
C GLU A 160 -22.18 6.55 21.38
N LEU A 161 -22.22 6.11 20.12
CA LEU A 161 -23.31 6.43 19.18
C LEU A 161 -24.62 5.72 19.51
N ALA A 162 -24.56 4.48 20.01
CA ALA A 162 -25.74 3.74 20.46
C ALA A 162 -26.34 4.36 21.74
N GLY A 163 -25.51 5.02 22.56
CA GLY A 163 -25.93 5.67 23.79
C GLY A 163 -26.14 4.69 24.96
N PRO A 164 -26.65 5.19 26.10
CA PRO A 164 -26.71 4.43 27.35
C PRO A 164 -27.62 3.19 27.30
N ASP A 165 -28.56 3.16 26.35
CA ASP A 165 -29.48 2.02 26.16
C ASP A 165 -28.88 0.93 25.26
N GLY A 166 -27.77 1.21 24.57
CA GLY A 166 -27.13 0.29 23.64
C GLY A 166 -28.03 -0.02 22.44
N GLY A 167 -28.00 -1.29 22.01
CA GLY A 167 -28.85 -1.81 20.94
C GLY A 167 -28.07 -2.61 19.89
N LYS A 168 -28.77 -2.92 18.80
CA LYS A 168 -28.24 -3.77 17.74
C LYS A 168 -27.19 -3.03 16.92
N ILE A 169 -26.06 -3.67 16.72
CA ILE A 169 -25.00 -3.22 15.84
C ILE A 169 -24.77 -4.25 14.74
N ALA A 170 -24.36 -3.80 13.56
CA ALA A 170 -23.96 -4.66 12.45
C ALA A 170 -22.58 -4.23 11.95
N ILE A 171 -21.83 -5.18 11.40
CA ILE A 171 -20.56 -4.87 10.74
C ILE A 171 -20.75 -4.97 9.23
N LEU A 172 -20.33 -3.95 8.49
CA LEU A 172 -20.24 -3.99 7.02
C LEU A 172 -18.77 -3.96 6.62
N SER A 173 -18.24 -5.14 6.30
CA SER A 173 -16.84 -5.35 5.94
C SER A 173 -16.59 -5.13 4.44
N ALA A 174 -15.32 -5.28 4.04
CA ALA A 174 -14.87 -5.36 2.65
C ALA A 174 -15.16 -6.76 2.06
N THR A 175 -14.17 -7.43 1.47
CA THR A 175 -14.27 -8.84 1.06
C THR A 175 -14.25 -9.76 2.28
N SER A 176 -14.74 -10.99 2.13
CA SER A 176 -14.75 -11.99 3.21
C SER A 176 -13.38 -12.60 3.49
N THR A 177 -12.40 -12.42 2.61
CA THR A 177 -11.04 -12.96 2.72
C THR A 177 -10.02 -11.92 3.21
N ALA A 178 -10.40 -10.64 3.25
CA ALA A 178 -9.50 -9.53 3.58
C ALA A 178 -8.83 -9.71 4.98
N PRO A 179 -7.51 -9.91 5.03
CA PRO A 179 -6.78 -10.21 6.27
C PRO A 179 -6.95 -9.17 7.38
N ASN A 180 -6.78 -7.88 7.05
CA ASN A 180 -6.87 -6.80 8.02
C ASN A 180 -8.28 -6.65 8.61
N GLN A 181 -9.32 -6.55 7.76
CA GLN A 181 -10.70 -6.48 8.25
C GLN A 181 -11.08 -7.71 9.07
N ASN A 182 -10.72 -8.92 8.63
CA ASN A 182 -11.02 -10.14 9.38
C ASN A 182 -10.35 -10.16 10.76
N THR A 183 -9.10 -9.71 10.84
CA THR A 183 -8.37 -9.56 12.11
C THR A 183 -9.07 -8.56 13.03
N TRP A 184 -9.41 -7.37 12.52
CA TRP A 184 -10.11 -6.36 13.31
C TRP A 184 -11.49 -6.83 13.77
N ILE A 185 -12.24 -7.52 12.92
CA ILE A 185 -13.56 -8.05 13.25
C ILE A 185 -13.47 -9.13 14.33
N ALA A 186 -12.48 -10.02 14.26
CA ALA A 186 -12.24 -10.99 15.31
C ALA A 186 -11.93 -10.31 16.64
N LEU A 187 -11.05 -9.31 16.65
CA LEU A 187 -10.72 -8.54 17.84
C LEU A 187 -11.89 -7.68 18.35
N MET A 188 -12.73 -7.15 17.46
CA MET A 188 -13.96 -6.43 17.83
C MET A 188 -14.95 -7.37 18.54
N LYS A 189 -15.07 -8.63 18.08
CA LYS A 189 -15.91 -9.64 18.76
C LYS A 189 -15.38 -10.00 20.14
N GLU A 190 -14.05 -10.02 20.33
CA GLU A 190 -13.45 -10.21 21.66
C GLU A 190 -13.66 -8.97 22.55
N GLU A 191 -13.46 -7.78 22.01
CA GLU A 191 -13.67 -6.51 22.69
C GLU A 191 -15.11 -6.36 23.20
N LEU A 192 -16.10 -6.73 22.38
CA LEU A 192 -17.53 -6.71 22.73
C LEU A 192 -17.90 -7.57 23.93
N LYS A 193 -17.04 -8.50 24.37
CA LYS A 193 -17.29 -9.32 25.57
C LYS A 193 -17.09 -8.54 26.88
N LYS A 194 -16.49 -7.35 26.83
CA LYS A 194 -16.27 -6.52 28.02
C LYS A 194 -17.60 -6.03 28.63
N PRO A 195 -17.72 -5.96 29.97
CA PRO A 195 -18.98 -5.60 30.65
C PRO A 195 -19.56 -4.25 30.23
N GLU A 196 -18.73 -3.26 29.91
CA GLU A 196 -19.15 -1.93 29.45
C GLU A 196 -19.91 -1.96 28.13
N TYR A 197 -19.74 -3.00 27.31
CA TYR A 197 -20.42 -3.18 26.03
C TYR A 197 -21.57 -4.19 26.08
N ALA A 198 -21.98 -4.66 27.27
CA ALA A 198 -23.01 -5.69 27.44
C ALA A 198 -24.40 -5.32 26.89
N LYS A 199 -24.65 -4.03 26.58
CA LYS A 199 -25.89 -3.56 25.95
C LYS A 199 -25.82 -3.50 24.42
N LEU A 200 -24.66 -3.75 23.82
CA LEU A 200 -24.52 -3.87 22.38
C LEU A 200 -24.76 -5.31 21.95
N GLU A 201 -25.49 -5.49 20.85
CA GLU A 201 -25.76 -6.79 20.26
C GLU A 201 -25.26 -6.80 18.81
N LEU A 202 -24.18 -7.53 18.52
CA LEU A 202 -23.74 -7.74 17.14
C LEU A 202 -24.68 -8.72 16.43
N VAL A 203 -25.55 -8.22 15.57
CA VAL A 203 -26.58 -9.04 14.91
C VAL A 203 -26.08 -9.74 13.65
N THR A 204 -25.13 -9.15 12.93
CA THR A 204 -24.57 -9.76 11.72
C THR A 204 -23.26 -9.09 11.26
N VAL A 205 -22.54 -9.78 10.37
CA VAL A 205 -21.47 -9.24 9.55
C VAL A 205 -21.85 -9.44 8.07
N VAL A 206 -21.85 -8.38 7.29
CA VAL A 206 -22.09 -8.38 5.83
C VAL A 206 -20.86 -7.87 5.08
N TYR A 207 -20.80 -8.10 3.76
CA TYR A 207 -19.58 -7.89 2.97
C TYR A 207 -19.87 -7.08 1.71
N GLY A 208 -19.32 -5.87 1.65
CA GLY A 208 -19.45 -4.95 0.52
C GLY A 208 -18.36 -5.10 -0.56
N ASP A 209 -17.39 -5.99 -0.36
CA ASP A 209 -16.28 -6.30 -1.29
C ASP A 209 -15.42 -5.10 -1.71
N ASP A 210 -15.37 -4.04 -0.88
CA ASP A 210 -14.78 -2.74 -1.26
C ASP A 210 -15.36 -2.17 -2.56
N GLN A 211 -16.64 -2.47 -2.85
CA GLN A 211 -17.42 -1.93 -3.96
C GLN A 211 -18.53 -1.03 -3.43
N ASP A 212 -18.60 0.20 -3.92
CA ASP A 212 -19.55 1.23 -3.47
C ASP A 212 -21.00 0.75 -3.59
N GLU A 213 -21.40 0.28 -4.77
CA GLU A 213 -22.78 -0.15 -5.04
C GLU A 213 -23.18 -1.35 -4.19
N LYS A 214 -22.31 -2.37 -4.09
CA LYS A 214 -22.57 -3.54 -3.25
C LYS A 214 -22.68 -3.14 -1.78
N SER A 215 -21.76 -2.33 -1.27
CA SER A 215 -21.79 -1.84 0.11
C SER A 215 -23.06 -1.06 0.43
N TYR A 216 -23.53 -0.21 -0.50
CA TYR A 216 -24.78 0.51 -0.33
C TYR A 216 -25.97 -0.45 -0.24
N ASN A 217 -26.04 -1.45 -1.13
CA ASN A 217 -27.10 -2.45 -1.13
C ASN A 217 -27.10 -3.33 0.13
N GLU A 218 -25.93 -3.71 0.65
CA GLU A 218 -25.80 -4.41 1.93
C GLU A 218 -26.34 -3.56 3.09
N ALA A 219 -26.04 -2.26 3.12
CA ALA A 219 -26.60 -1.35 4.13
C ALA A 219 -28.13 -1.27 4.05
N LEU A 220 -28.72 -1.18 2.84
CA LEU A 220 -30.17 -1.25 2.66
C LEU A 220 -30.76 -2.58 3.16
N GLY A 221 -30.07 -3.68 2.91
CA GLY A 221 -30.42 -5.00 3.42
C GLY A 221 -30.42 -5.07 4.95
N LEU A 222 -29.45 -4.43 5.60
CA LEU A 222 -29.39 -4.31 7.06
C LEU A 222 -30.60 -3.56 7.62
N PHE A 223 -30.99 -2.42 7.03
CA PHE A 223 -32.14 -1.65 7.51
C PHE A 223 -33.45 -2.43 7.38
N LYS A 224 -33.59 -3.22 6.31
CA LYS A 224 -34.79 -4.05 6.08
C LYS A 224 -34.88 -5.22 7.06
N THR A 225 -33.76 -5.89 7.32
CA THR A 225 -33.71 -7.07 8.20
C THR A 225 -33.77 -6.67 9.68
N TYR A 226 -33.16 -5.54 10.04
CA TYR A 226 -33.03 -5.05 11.40
C TYR A 226 -33.57 -3.61 11.48
N PRO A 227 -34.90 -3.41 11.53
CA PRO A 227 -35.50 -2.07 11.57
C PRO A 227 -35.19 -1.29 12.86
N ASP A 228 -34.70 -1.97 13.89
CA ASP A 228 -34.24 -1.41 15.17
C ASP A 228 -32.70 -1.35 15.29
N LEU A 229 -31.97 -1.53 14.18
CA LEU A 229 -30.52 -1.35 14.11
C LEU A 229 -30.12 0.05 14.61
N LYS A 230 -29.08 0.12 15.44
CA LYS A 230 -28.57 1.38 16.01
C LYS A 230 -27.32 1.87 15.31
N VAL A 231 -26.36 0.98 15.08
CA VAL A 231 -25.06 1.37 14.53
C VAL A 231 -24.59 0.37 13.47
N ILE A 232 -24.11 0.88 12.34
CA ILE A 232 -23.26 0.12 11.40
C ILE A 232 -21.80 0.48 11.69
N ILE A 233 -20.98 -0.53 11.97
CA ILE A 233 -19.52 -0.41 12.04
C ILE A 233 -18.96 -0.87 10.70
N ALA A 234 -18.39 0.05 9.93
CA ALA A 234 -17.82 -0.24 8.62
C ALA A 234 -16.29 -0.09 8.66
N PRO A 235 -15.52 -1.16 8.92
CA PRO A 235 -14.05 -1.15 8.95
C PRO A 235 -13.41 -1.06 7.54
N THR A 236 -14.01 -0.30 6.64
CA THR A 236 -13.59 -0.07 5.25
C THR A 236 -13.99 1.34 4.82
N THR A 237 -13.08 2.03 4.11
CA THR A 237 -13.32 3.38 3.59
C THR A 237 -14.44 3.44 2.55
N VAL A 238 -14.63 2.37 1.77
CA VAL A 238 -15.73 2.26 0.80
C VAL A 238 -17.04 1.96 1.52
N GLY A 239 -17.02 0.99 2.44
CA GLY A 239 -18.22 0.56 3.15
C GLY A 239 -18.81 1.65 4.05
N ILE A 240 -17.97 2.45 4.71
CA ILE A 240 -18.44 3.52 5.60
C ILE A 240 -19.13 4.65 4.84
N ALA A 241 -18.56 5.08 3.69
CA ALA A 241 -19.13 6.13 2.87
C ALA A 241 -20.46 5.67 2.26
N ALA A 242 -20.51 4.45 1.73
CA ALA A 242 -21.72 3.86 1.18
C ALA A 242 -22.83 3.69 2.24
N SER A 243 -22.47 3.24 3.44
CA SER A 243 -23.42 3.09 4.56
C SER A 243 -23.96 4.44 5.02
N ALA A 244 -23.11 5.46 5.13
CA ALA A 244 -23.51 6.80 5.54
C ALA A 244 -24.43 7.46 4.49
N ARG A 245 -24.12 7.28 3.20
CA ARG A 245 -25.00 7.65 2.08
C ARG A 245 -26.36 6.95 2.19
N ALA A 246 -26.37 5.64 2.45
CA ALA A 246 -27.62 4.88 2.61
C ALA A 246 -28.47 5.38 3.80
N VAL A 247 -27.85 5.70 4.94
CA VAL A 247 -28.55 6.30 6.09
C VAL A 247 -29.19 7.65 5.71
N GLN A 248 -28.45 8.49 4.97
CA GLN A 248 -28.94 9.80 4.52
C GLN A 248 -30.10 9.66 3.53
N ASP A 249 -29.96 8.84 2.50
CA ASP A 249 -30.97 8.63 1.45
C ASP A 249 -32.27 8.03 1.99
N GLN A 250 -32.17 7.15 3.00
CA GLN A 250 -33.32 6.52 3.64
C GLN A 250 -33.96 7.39 4.74
N GLY A 251 -33.45 8.60 4.99
CA GLY A 251 -33.98 9.48 6.03
C GLY A 251 -33.82 8.90 7.45
N LEU A 252 -32.74 8.15 7.67
CA LEU A 252 -32.44 7.44 8.93
C LEU A 252 -31.44 8.20 9.82
N ILE A 253 -30.99 9.39 9.43
CA ILE A 253 -30.14 10.24 10.25
C ILE A 253 -30.77 10.45 11.64
N GLY A 254 -29.98 10.25 12.69
CA GLY A 254 -30.42 10.31 14.08
C GLY A 254 -31.20 9.09 14.58
N LYS A 255 -31.43 8.09 13.72
CA LYS A 255 -32.04 6.79 14.08
C LYS A 255 -31.05 5.64 13.96
N VAL A 256 -30.28 5.64 12.87
CA VAL A 256 -29.17 4.73 12.62
C VAL A 256 -27.91 5.57 12.43
N PHE A 257 -26.83 5.21 13.11
CA PHE A 257 -25.54 5.85 12.97
C PHE A 257 -24.56 4.95 12.24
N VAL A 258 -23.57 5.56 11.60
CA VAL A 258 -22.47 4.86 10.96
C VAL A 258 -21.16 5.28 11.62
N THR A 259 -20.28 4.32 11.89
CA THR A 259 -18.90 4.55 12.31
C THR A 259 -17.99 3.53 11.63
N GLY A 260 -16.68 3.60 11.90
CA GLY A 260 -15.70 2.67 11.36
C GLY A 260 -14.47 3.39 10.85
N LEU A 261 -13.99 2.98 9.68
CA LEU A 261 -12.74 3.45 9.09
C LEU A 261 -12.99 4.19 7.78
N GLY A 262 -12.78 5.51 7.74
CA GLY A 262 -13.13 6.36 6.59
C GLY A 262 -12.09 7.41 6.26
N THR A 263 -11.99 7.80 4.98
CA THR A 263 -11.13 8.95 4.63
C THR A 263 -11.81 10.26 4.99
N ARG A 264 -11.05 11.23 5.49
CA ARG A 264 -11.60 12.51 5.94
C ARG A 264 -12.36 13.23 4.84
N ASN A 265 -11.80 13.22 3.64
CA ASN A 265 -12.41 13.91 2.50
C ASN A 265 -13.77 13.32 2.10
N GLN A 266 -13.92 12.00 2.12
CA GLN A 266 -15.22 11.34 1.84
C GLN A 266 -16.20 11.50 3.00
N MET A 267 -15.72 11.46 4.25
CA MET A 267 -16.59 11.45 5.42
C MET A 267 -17.03 12.83 5.90
N ARG A 268 -16.41 13.91 5.41
CA ARG A 268 -16.69 15.29 5.86
C ARG A 268 -18.17 15.65 5.80
N GLU A 269 -18.86 15.31 4.73
CA GLU A 269 -20.29 15.60 4.61
C GLU A 269 -21.13 14.81 5.62
N TYR A 270 -20.80 13.54 5.85
CA TYR A 270 -21.56 12.65 6.73
C TYR A 270 -21.35 12.93 8.21
N VAL A 271 -20.17 13.45 8.58
CA VAL A 271 -19.96 14.04 9.91
C VAL A 271 -20.85 15.25 10.11
N LYS A 272 -20.90 16.15 9.12
CA LYS A 272 -21.68 17.40 9.19
C LYS A 272 -23.20 17.13 9.17
N SER A 273 -23.65 16.11 8.44
CA SER A 273 -25.07 15.72 8.41
C SER A 273 -25.50 14.91 9.64
N GLY A 274 -24.54 14.32 10.37
CA GLY A 274 -24.80 13.45 11.51
C GLY A 274 -25.09 11.98 11.15
N ALA A 275 -24.97 11.59 9.87
CA ALA A 275 -25.06 10.19 9.46
C ALA A 275 -23.89 9.36 10.01
N ALA A 276 -22.69 9.94 10.00
CA ALA A 276 -21.48 9.32 10.56
C ALA A 276 -20.73 10.32 11.47
N PRO A 277 -21.25 10.61 12.69
CA PRO A 277 -20.72 11.70 13.52
C PRO A 277 -19.27 11.51 13.97
N LYS A 278 -18.80 10.27 14.02
CA LYS A 278 -17.47 9.90 14.48
C LYS A 278 -16.96 8.67 13.72
N PHE A 279 -15.72 8.72 13.26
CA PHE A 279 -15.01 7.60 12.64
C PHE A 279 -13.52 7.69 12.97
N ALA A 280 -12.72 6.69 12.61
CA ALA A 280 -11.28 6.72 12.79
C ALA A 280 -10.55 6.45 11.48
N LEU A 281 -9.29 6.85 11.37
CA LEU A 281 -8.35 6.34 10.37
C LEU A 281 -6.92 6.65 10.83
N TRP A 282 -6.02 6.78 9.88
CA TRP A 282 -4.62 7.18 9.94
C TRP A 282 -4.33 7.94 8.63
N ASN A 283 -3.11 8.42 8.43
CA ASN A 283 -2.74 9.03 7.15
C ASN A 283 -2.31 7.94 6.14
N PRO A 284 -3.08 7.67 5.07
CA PRO A 284 -2.72 6.62 4.11
C PRO A 284 -1.46 6.98 3.32
N ALA A 285 -1.21 8.28 3.08
CA ALA A 285 0.00 8.73 2.41
C ALA A 285 1.25 8.38 3.22
N ASP A 286 1.22 8.59 4.54
CA ASP A 286 2.35 8.22 5.40
C ASP A 286 2.54 6.69 5.44
N LEU A 287 1.47 5.92 5.38
CA LEU A 287 1.56 4.45 5.29
C LEU A 287 2.24 4.00 3.99
N GLY A 288 1.84 4.54 2.84
CA GLY A 288 2.46 4.23 1.55
C GLY A 288 3.91 4.68 1.48
N TYR A 289 4.20 5.87 2.02
CA TYR A 289 5.55 6.41 2.15
C TYR A 289 6.46 5.50 2.99
N LEU A 290 6.01 5.12 4.20
CA LEU A 290 6.73 4.22 5.09
C LEU A 290 6.98 2.85 4.45
N SER A 291 6.02 2.36 3.67
CA SER A 291 6.13 1.07 2.98
C SER A 291 7.24 1.05 1.96
N ILE A 292 7.43 2.13 1.21
CA ILE A 292 8.53 2.24 0.24
C ILE A 292 9.88 2.39 0.94
N TYR A 293 9.97 3.16 2.02
CA TYR A 293 11.20 3.27 2.81
C TYR A 293 11.62 1.93 3.44
N ALA A 294 10.66 1.18 3.99
CA ALA A 294 10.93 -0.15 4.55
C ALA A 294 11.40 -1.14 3.47
N LEU A 295 10.76 -1.09 2.30
CA LEU A 295 11.14 -1.93 1.16
C LEU A 295 12.53 -1.58 0.63
N ASP A 296 12.88 -0.29 0.53
CA ASP A 296 14.21 0.16 0.13
C ASP A 296 15.28 -0.23 1.15
N ALA A 297 14.98 -0.11 2.45
CA ALA A 297 15.88 -0.54 3.51
C ALA A 297 16.19 -2.05 3.44
N LEU A 298 15.22 -2.88 3.06
CA LEU A 298 15.44 -4.30 2.78
C LEU A 298 16.24 -4.52 1.49
N ALA A 299 15.85 -3.84 0.39
CA ALA A 299 16.47 -4.02 -0.92
C ALA A 299 17.95 -3.57 -0.96
N THR A 300 18.32 -2.61 -0.13
CA THR A 300 19.70 -2.10 0.01
C THR A 300 20.50 -2.83 1.07
N GLY A 301 19.89 -3.75 1.84
CA GLY A 301 20.53 -4.45 2.95
C GLY A 301 20.79 -3.56 4.17
N THR A 302 20.09 -2.43 4.30
CA THR A 302 20.12 -1.58 5.51
C THR A 302 19.54 -2.33 6.71
N ILE A 303 18.51 -3.15 6.48
CA ILE A 303 17.93 -4.09 7.45
C ILE A 303 17.70 -5.44 6.77
N GLU A 304 17.61 -6.51 7.55
CA GLU A 304 17.20 -7.84 7.09
C GLU A 304 15.74 -8.16 7.46
N GLY A 305 15.09 -7.32 8.27
CA GLY A 305 13.73 -7.49 8.76
C GLY A 305 13.65 -8.24 10.10
N LYS A 306 14.74 -8.27 10.87
CA LYS A 306 14.78 -8.94 12.18
C LYS A 306 14.18 -8.05 13.27
N PRO A 307 13.53 -8.63 14.29
CA PRO A 307 13.08 -7.88 15.46
C PRO A 307 14.19 -7.01 16.08
N GLY A 308 13.83 -5.78 16.42
CA GLY A 308 14.73 -4.78 17.00
C GLY A 308 15.59 -4.01 16.01
N GLU A 309 15.63 -4.42 14.73
CA GLU A 309 16.28 -3.60 13.68
C GLU A 309 15.54 -2.29 13.49
N LYS A 310 16.29 -1.27 13.05
CA LYS A 310 15.77 0.08 12.88
C LYS A 310 16.15 0.65 11.53
N PHE A 311 15.28 1.49 10.98
CA PHE A 311 15.54 2.24 9.76
C PHE A 311 14.91 3.63 9.84
N THR A 312 15.48 4.60 9.12
CA THR A 312 14.94 5.95 9.02
C THR A 312 14.07 6.08 7.77
N ALA A 313 12.82 6.49 7.95
CA ALA A 313 11.85 6.75 6.89
C ALA A 313 11.66 8.26 6.69
N GLY A 314 12.67 8.92 6.10
CA GLY A 314 12.67 10.34 5.73
C GLY A 314 11.94 11.25 6.74
N LYS A 315 10.84 11.90 6.30
CA LYS A 315 10.05 12.83 7.14
C LYS A 315 9.38 12.19 8.36
N LEU A 316 9.17 10.88 8.34
CA LEU A 316 8.52 10.13 9.42
C LEU A 316 9.49 9.71 10.54
N GLY A 317 10.79 9.89 10.36
CA GLY A 317 11.79 9.59 11.38
C GLY A 317 12.16 8.11 11.48
N GLU A 318 12.58 7.67 12.66
CA GLU A 318 13.07 6.29 12.89
C GLU A 318 11.93 5.34 13.25
N TYR A 319 11.92 4.16 12.61
CA TYR A 319 11.02 3.05 12.91
C TYR A 319 11.80 1.82 13.36
N THR A 320 11.15 0.97 14.15
CA THR A 320 11.71 -0.29 14.67
C THR A 320 10.86 -1.46 14.19
N VAL A 321 11.50 -2.55 13.78
CA VAL A 321 10.85 -3.84 13.50
C VAL A 321 10.47 -4.48 14.82
N LEU A 322 9.19 -4.78 15.02
CA LEU A 322 8.66 -5.42 16.21
C LEU A 322 8.88 -6.93 16.20
N ASP A 323 8.63 -7.59 17.34
CA ASP A 323 8.85 -9.02 17.55
C ASP A 323 8.06 -9.92 16.59
N ASP A 324 6.90 -9.45 16.10
CA ASP A 324 6.05 -10.16 15.13
C ASP A 324 6.41 -9.85 13.66
N GLY A 325 7.51 -9.12 13.43
CA GLY A 325 7.94 -8.68 12.11
C GLY A 325 7.08 -7.55 11.54
N SER A 326 6.32 -6.85 12.37
CA SER A 326 5.57 -5.66 11.96
C SER A 326 6.34 -4.37 12.22
N VAL A 327 5.96 -3.31 11.50
CA VAL A 327 6.35 -1.93 11.76
C VAL A 327 5.07 -1.13 11.86
N LEU A 328 4.84 -0.44 12.99
CA LEU A 328 3.61 0.32 13.21
C LEU A 328 3.81 1.78 12.82
N LEU A 329 2.95 2.31 11.94
CA LEU A 329 2.95 3.72 11.57
C LEU A 329 2.61 4.61 12.78
N GLY A 330 1.56 4.28 13.52
CA GLY A 330 1.18 5.05 14.71
C GLY A 330 -0.21 4.69 15.24
N PRO A 331 -0.73 5.43 16.23
CA PRO A 331 -2.11 5.26 16.68
C PRO A 331 -3.11 5.77 15.62
N PRO A 332 -4.34 5.24 15.59
CA PRO A 332 -5.39 5.79 14.76
C PRO A 332 -5.84 7.17 15.29
N THR A 333 -6.22 8.05 14.38
CA THR A 333 -6.85 9.34 14.66
C THR A 333 -8.36 9.19 14.59
N VAL A 334 -9.06 9.59 15.64
CA VAL A 334 -10.52 9.73 15.64
C VAL A 334 -10.89 11.08 15.04
N PHE A 335 -11.82 11.07 14.11
CA PHE A 335 -12.36 12.24 13.44
C PHE A 335 -13.82 12.48 13.85
N ASP A 336 -14.13 13.74 14.13
CA ASP A 336 -15.47 14.22 14.47
C ASP A 336 -15.65 15.68 14.00
N ALA A 337 -16.79 16.29 14.31
CA ALA A 337 -17.10 17.66 13.90
C ALA A 337 -16.06 18.72 14.38
N ASN A 338 -15.27 18.44 15.42
CA ASN A 338 -14.31 19.38 15.97
C ASN A 338 -13.01 19.42 15.15
N ASN A 339 -12.61 18.31 14.53
CA ASN A 339 -11.32 18.18 13.86
C ASN A 339 -11.40 17.80 12.37
N ILE A 340 -12.60 17.57 11.82
CA ILE A 340 -12.80 17.14 10.42
C ILE A 340 -12.29 18.14 9.37
N ASP A 341 -12.16 19.41 9.74
CA ASP A 341 -11.67 20.48 8.86
C ASP A 341 -10.20 20.87 9.16
N GLN A 342 -9.49 20.15 10.04
CA GLN A 342 -8.14 20.51 10.51
C GLN A 342 -6.99 19.78 9.79
N PHE A 343 -7.29 18.84 8.90
CA PHE A 343 -6.28 18.01 8.21
C PHE A 343 -6.48 18.09 6.68
N ASP A 344 -5.46 17.73 5.87
CA ASP A 344 -5.49 17.82 4.39
C ASP A 344 -5.12 16.52 3.62
N PHE A 345 -5.42 15.34 4.19
CA PHE A 345 -5.37 14.02 3.53
C PHE A 345 -6.73 13.30 3.39
#